data_AF-A0A817X4S0-F1
#
_entry.id   AF-A0A817X4S0-F1
#
_cell.length_a   1.000
_cell.length_b   1.000
_cell.length_c   1.000
_cell.angle_alpha   90.00
_cell.angle_beta   90.00
_cell.angle_gamma   90.00
#
_symmetry.space_group_name_H-M   'P 1'
#
loop_
_entity.id
_entity.type
_entity.pdbx_description
1 polymer ?
#
loop_
_entity_poly.entity_id
_entity_poly.type
_entity_poly.pdbx_seq_one_letter_code
_entity_poly.pdbx_strand_id
1 'polypeptide(L)' 'GTVIVGGNGYGAGANQFYFLVGLSFDRHGNLYIADWNNHRVQRFSIE' A
#
# COMPACT_ATOMS: atom_id res chain seq x y z
N GLY A 1 5.81 17.68 0.13
CA GLY A 1 4.87 16.54 0.24
C GLY A 1 5.54 15.44 1.03
N THR A 2 4.78 14.66 1.78
CA THR A 2 5.29 13.57 2.63
C THR A 2 4.96 12.23 1.98
N VAL A 3 5.92 11.30 1.96
CA VAL A 3 5.67 9.91 1.55
C VAL A 3 5.17 9.15 2.77
N ILE A 4 3.96 8.62 2.69
CA ILE A 4 3.32 7.85 3.76
C ILE A 4 3.38 6.33 3.50
N VAL A 5 3.44 5.91 2.24
CA VAL A 5 3.56 4.52 1.79
C VAL A 5 4.43 4.42 0.54
N GLY A 6 5.09 3.29 0.31
CA GLY A 6 5.90 3.00 -0.87
C GLY A 6 7.35 3.45 -0.80
N GLY A 7 7.81 3.93 0.37
CA GLY A 7 9.16 4.44 0.56
C GLY A 7 10.26 3.37 0.67
N ASN A 8 9.92 2.09 0.82
CA ASN A 8 10.89 1.02 1.08
C ASN A 8 11.33 0.24 -0.18
N GLY A 9 10.98 0.74 -1.36
CA GLY A 9 11.39 0.16 -2.63
C GLY A 9 10.62 -1.11 -3.03
N TYR A 10 11.17 -1.80 -4.02
CA TYR A 10 10.58 -2.97 -4.63
C TYR A 10 10.73 -4.21 -3.74
N GLY A 11 9.65 -4.98 -3.55
CA GLY A 11 9.71 -6.22 -2.78
C GLY A 11 8.39 -6.64 -2.15
N ALA A 12 8.44 -7.68 -1.33
CA ALA A 12 7.30 -8.27 -0.64
C ALA A 12 7.23 -7.91 0.86
N GLY A 13 8.17 -7.11 1.37
CA GLY A 13 8.17 -6.64 2.75
C GLY A 13 7.03 -5.67 3.05
N ALA A 14 6.88 -5.32 4.34
CA ALA A 14 5.95 -4.29 4.75
C ALA A 14 6.35 -2.95 4.10
N ASN A 15 5.37 -2.25 3.54
CA ASN A 15 5.57 -0.97 2.85
C ASN A 15 6.50 -1.04 1.61
N GLN A 16 6.65 -2.24 1.05
CA GLN A 16 7.23 -2.51 -0.27
C GLN A 16 6.16 -3.00 -1.24
N PHE A 17 6.40 -2.82 -2.54
CA PHE A 17 5.45 -3.20 -3.59
C PHE A 17 6.18 -3.86 -4.78
N TYR A 18 5.55 -4.86 -5.39
CA TYR A 18 6.11 -5.59 -6.53
C TYR A 18 5.33 -5.29 -7.82
N PHE A 19 4.03 -4.99 -7.74
CA PHE A 19 3.26 -4.33 -8.81
C PHE A 19 1.92 -3.81 -8.26
N LEU A 20 1.84 -2.50 -8.04
CA LEU A 20 0.65 -1.87 -7.50
C LEU A 20 -0.35 -1.60 -8.63
N VAL A 21 -1.57 -2.12 -8.52
CA VAL A 21 -2.61 -1.97 -9.56
C VAL A 21 -3.77 -1.08 -9.15
N GLY A 22 -3.93 -0.80 -7.86
CA GLY A 22 -4.98 0.08 -7.39
C GLY A 22 -4.86 0.45 -5.92
N LEU A 23 -5.51 1.56 -5.57
CA LEU A 23 -5.63 2.05 -4.21
C LEU A 23 -7.05 2.57 -3.94
N SER A 24 -7.49 2.49 -2.68
CA SER A 24 -8.79 3.01 -2.24
C SER A 24 -8.75 3.35 -0.75
N PHE A 25 -9.64 4.26 -0.34
CA PHE A 25 -9.82 4.63 1.07
C PHE A 25 -11.15 4.08 1.59
N ASP A 26 -11.17 3.63 2.84
CA ASP A 26 -12.44 3.42 3.55
C ASP A 26 -12.93 4.72 4.22
N ARG A 27 -14.14 4.67 4.80
CA ARG A 27 -14.77 5.80 5.50
C ARG A 27 -14.00 6.28 6.75
N HIS A 28 -13.04 5.50 7.23
CA HIS A 28 -12.19 5.81 8.38
C HIS A 28 -10.82 6.35 7.95
N GLY A 29 -10.60 6.54 6.64
CA GLY A 29 -9.33 7.04 6.10
C GLY A 29 -8.24 5.98 5.98
N ASN A 30 -8.52 4.69 6.22
CA ASN A 30 -7.52 3.66 5.98
C ASN A 30 -7.30 3.50 4.48
N LEU A 31 -6.03 3.42 4.09
CA LEU A 31 -5.60 3.21 2.71
C LEU A 31 -5.43 1.71 2.44
N TYR A 32 -6.11 1.21 1.42
CA TYR A 32 -5.97 -0.15 0.91
C TYR A 32 -5.25 -0.13 -0.41
N ILE A 33 -4.30 -1.04 -0.58
CA ILE A 33 -3.46 -1.13 -1.77
C ILE A 33 -3.44 -2.56 -2.29
N ALA A 34 -3.85 -2.73 -3.54
CA ALA A 34 -3.74 -4.00 -4.26
C ALA A 34 -2.35 -4.13 -4.90
N ASP A 35 -1.56 -5.05 -4.36
CA ASP A 35 -0.20 -5.36 -4.79
C ASP A 35 -0.22 -6.70 -5.52
N TRP A 36 -0.59 -6.63 -6.80
CA TRP A 36 -1.03 -7.75 -7.62
C TRP A 36 -0.01 -8.88 -7.66
N ASN A 37 1.26 -8.50 -7.81
CA ASN A 37 2.34 -9.40 -8.11
C ASN A 37 2.94 -9.99 -6.80
N ASN A 38 2.59 -9.40 -5.65
CA ASN A 38 2.76 -10.01 -4.33
C ASN A 38 1.49 -10.77 -3.86
N HIS A 39 0.47 -10.88 -4.71
CA HIS A 39 -0.79 -11.58 -4.43
C HIS A 39 -1.46 -11.15 -3.11
N ARG A 40 -1.41 -9.85 -2.79
CA ARG A 40 -1.91 -9.33 -1.52
C ARG A 40 -2.65 -8.00 -1.64
N VAL A 41 -3.41 -7.69 -0.61
CA VAL A 41 -3.90 -6.34 -0.31
C VAL A 41 -3.29 -5.90 1.02
N GLN A 42 -2.65 -4.73 1.05
CA GLN A 42 -2.12 -4.12 2.27
C GLN A 42 -3.06 -3.00 2.75
N ARG A 43 -3.27 -2.91 4.06
CA ARG A 43 -4.04 -1.83 4.71
C ARG A 43 -3.10 -0.97 5.55
N PHE A 44 -3.21 0.35 5.44
CA PHE A 44 -2.48 1.32 6.24
C PHE A 44 -3.48 2.21 6.98
N SER A 45 -3.33 2.29 8.30
CA SER A 45 -4.06 3.28 9.10
C SER A 45 -3.40 4.63 8.90
N ILE A 46 -4.18 5.62 8.50
CA ILE A 46 -3.73 7.01 8.42
C ILE A 46 -4.40 7.70 9.60
N GLU A 47 -3.72 7.67 10.75
CA GLU A 47 -4.05 8.51 11.91
C GLU A 47 -3.52 9.94 11.69
#